data_AF-X1MVP8-F1
#
_entry.id   AF-X1MVP8-F1
#
_cell.length_a   1.000
_cell.length_b   1.000
_cell.length_c   1.000
_cell.angle_alpha   90.00
_cell.angle_beta   90.00
_cell.angle_gamma   90.00
#
_symmetry.space_group_name_H-M   'P 1'
#
loop_
_entity.id
_entity.type
_entity.pdbx_description
1 polymer ?
#
loop_
_entity_poly.entity_id
_entity_poly.type
_entity_poly.pdbx_seq_one_letter_code
_entity_poly.pdbx_strand_id
1 'polypeptide(L)'
;MRIRGRNVVTLATVLLLVLITACAPAPGEITPAPAPTPEPTPAPTPVGFFLKVTEPKDESTVTSSAIPVSGTTSPDAVVSVNSEMVEVDERGNFSTMVTLEEGPNIIEVIASDFEGNKEGSVLAVIYIP
;
A
#
# COMPACT_ATOMS: atom_id res chain seq x y z
N MET A 1 30.28 -67.09 30.62
CA MET A 1 31.20 -65.96 30.35
C MET A 1 30.34 -64.70 30.37
N ARG A 2 30.41 -63.71 31.26
CA ARG A 2 31.28 -63.31 32.36
C ARG A 2 30.47 -62.26 33.17
N ILE A 3 30.42 -62.42 34.50
CA ILE A 3 30.56 -61.39 35.59
C ILE A 3 29.93 -60.00 35.35
N ARG A 4 29.14 -59.37 36.24
CA ARG A 4 29.43 -58.80 37.59
C ARG A 4 28.10 -58.22 38.11
N GLY A 5 27.74 -58.16 39.39
CA GLY A 5 28.54 -58.16 40.60
C GLY A 5 28.37 -56.81 41.34
N ARG A 6 27.75 -56.90 42.53
CA ARG A 6 28.04 -56.14 43.76
C ARG A 6 27.06 -55.03 44.18
N ASN A 7 26.38 -55.37 45.27
CA ASN A 7 25.66 -54.48 46.19
C ASN A 7 26.61 -53.69 47.12
N VAL A 8 26.00 -52.65 47.72
CA VAL A 8 26.19 -52.02 49.05
C VAL A 8 27.32 -51.00 49.27
N VAL A 9 26.93 -50.02 50.12
CA VAL A 9 27.67 -49.14 51.06
C VAL A 9 28.29 -47.88 50.41
N THR A 10 28.19 -46.63 50.92
CA THR A 10 28.28 -46.15 52.32
C THR A 10 27.83 -44.68 52.47
N LEU A 11 27.24 -44.33 53.63
CA LEU A 11 27.13 -42.98 54.20
C LEU A 11 28.52 -42.34 54.43
N ALA A 12 28.66 -41.02 54.25
CA ALA A 12 29.41 -40.13 55.17
C ALA A 12 29.38 -38.67 54.67
N THR A 13 28.85 -37.79 55.51
CA THR A 13 28.93 -36.33 55.46
C THR A 13 30.30 -35.83 55.93
N VAL A 14 30.95 -34.87 55.27
CA VAL A 14 31.78 -33.82 55.92
C VAL A 14 31.84 -32.55 55.05
N LEU A 15 31.51 -31.46 55.73
CA LEU A 15 31.53 -30.03 55.44
C LEU A 15 32.95 -29.47 55.17
N LEU A 16 33.11 -28.59 54.16
CA LEU A 16 34.12 -27.51 54.23
C LEU A 16 33.73 -26.27 53.39
N LEU A 17 33.48 -25.16 54.09
CA LEU A 17 33.30 -23.80 53.57
C LEU A 17 34.59 -23.24 52.97
N VAL A 18 34.52 -22.54 51.83
CA VAL A 18 35.33 -21.34 51.47
C VAL A 18 34.55 -20.57 50.37
N LEU A 19 33.72 -19.57 50.70
CA LEU A 19 34.00 -18.12 50.85
C LEU A 19 33.98 -17.32 49.53
N ILE A 20 32.96 -16.44 49.47
CA ILE A 20 32.84 -15.12 48.83
C ILE A 20 33.13 -14.96 47.33
N THR A 21 32.04 -14.90 46.55
CA THR A 21 31.92 -13.86 45.53
C THR A 21 30.79 -12.92 45.94
N ALA A 22 31.17 -11.77 46.49
CA ALA A 22 30.29 -10.63 46.61
C ALA A 22 30.09 -10.04 45.21
N CYS A 23 28.84 -9.89 44.76
CA CYS A 23 28.45 -8.79 43.89
C CYS A 23 26.92 -8.63 43.91
N ALA A 24 26.49 -7.60 44.63
CA ALA A 24 25.29 -6.77 44.50
C ALA A 24 23.88 -7.43 44.38
N PRO A 25 22.85 -6.90 45.07
CA PRO A 25 21.47 -7.18 44.70
C PRO A 25 21.22 -6.64 43.29
N ALA A 26 20.82 -7.51 42.36
CA ALA A 26 20.33 -7.06 41.07
C ALA A 26 19.11 -6.15 41.30
N PRO A 27 19.11 -4.90 40.79
CA PRO A 27 18.00 -3.98 40.93
C PRO A 27 16.82 -4.46 40.08
N GLY A 28 15.63 -4.48 40.68
CA GLY A 28 14.37 -4.58 39.95
C GLY A 28 14.09 -5.96 39.39
N GLU A 29 13.22 -6.69 40.06
CA GLU A 29 12.34 -7.63 39.37
C GLU A 29 11.57 -6.81 38.32
N ILE A 30 12.06 -6.80 37.09
CA ILE A 30 11.22 -6.47 35.94
C ILE A 30 10.19 -7.58 35.87
N THR A 31 9.07 -7.39 36.57
CA THR A 31 7.81 -8.04 36.22
C THR A 31 7.72 -7.95 34.70
N PRO A 32 7.68 -9.08 33.96
CA PRO A 32 7.44 -8.99 32.53
C PRO A 32 6.11 -8.27 32.39
N ALA A 33 6.16 -7.05 31.86
CA ALA A 33 4.94 -6.39 31.41
C ALA A 33 4.23 -7.40 30.51
N PRO A 34 2.91 -7.62 30.68
CA PRO A 34 2.19 -8.47 29.75
C PRO A 34 2.53 -7.97 28.35
N ALA A 35 2.98 -8.89 27.48
CA ALA A 35 3.30 -8.57 26.09
C ALA A 35 2.17 -7.67 25.55
N PRO A 36 2.47 -6.58 24.82
CA PRO A 36 1.42 -5.84 24.15
C PRO A 36 0.65 -6.86 23.33
N THR A 37 -0.64 -7.06 23.65
CA THR A 37 -1.58 -7.68 22.73
C THR A 37 -1.30 -7.06 21.37
N PRO A 38 -1.06 -7.83 20.29
CA PRO A 38 -0.87 -7.23 18.97
C PRO A 38 -2.07 -6.31 18.74
N GLU A 39 -1.80 -5.01 18.72
CA GLU A 39 -2.77 -4.03 18.25
C GLU A 39 -3.15 -4.53 16.84
N PRO A 40 -4.45 -4.65 16.50
CA PRO A 40 -4.81 -5.12 15.18
C PRO A 40 -4.12 -4.22 14.17
N THR A 41 -3.19 -4.77 13.39
CA THR A 41 -2.65 -4.10 12.21
C THR A 41 -3.86 -3.54 11.47
N PRO A 42 -3.97 -2.22 11.23
CA PRO A 42 -5.09 -1.70 10.47
C PRO A 42 -5.12 -2.50 9.18
N ALA A 43 -6.26 -3.14 8.90
CA ALA A 43 -6.46 -3.79 7.62
C ALA A 43 -6.08 -2.77 6.53
N PRO A 44 -5.37 -3.19 5.46
CA PRO A 44 -5.07 -2.26 4.36
C PRO A 44 -6.40 -1.63 3.94
N THR A 45 -6.51 -0.31 4.05
CA THR A 45 -7.68 0.39 3.53
C THR A 45 -7.72 0.05 2.04
N PRO A 46 -8.81 -0.50 1.51
CA PRO A 46 -8.93 -0.72 0.08
C PRO A 46 -8.67 0.62 -0.60
N VAL A 47 -7.56 0.72 -1.32
CA VAL A 47 -7.27 1.90 -2.13
C VAL A 47 -8.32 1.83 -3.23
N GLY A 48 -9.39 2.63 -3.10
CA GLY A 48 -10.49 2.60 -4.04
C GLY A 48 -9.99 2.91 -5.45
N PHE A 49 -10.48 2.16 -6.43
CA PHE A 49 -10.27 2.48 -7.83
C PHE A 49 -10.81 3.90 -8.12
N PHE A 50 -10.04 4.74 -8.79
CA PHE A 50 -10.45 6.13 -9.05
C PHE A 50 -10.03 6.64 -10.42
N LEU A 51 -10.74 7.67 -10.89
CA LEU A 51 -10.40 8.49 -12.04
C LEU A 51 -10.63 9.95 -11.68
N LYS A 52 -9.69 10.82 -12.07
CA LYS A 52 -9.81 12.27 -11.94
C LYS A 52 -9.20 12.94 -13.15
N VAL A 53 -10.01 13.65 -13.93
CA VAL A 53 -9.53 14.51 -15.00
C VAL A 53 -9.16 15.88 -14.41
N THR A 54 -7.97 16.38 -14.74
CA THR A 54 -7.44 17.65 -14.25
C THR A 54 -7.58 18.75 -15.30
N GLU A 55 -7.38 18.41 -16.57
CA GLU A 55 -7.54 19.30 -17.71
C GLU A 55 -8.13 18.53 -18.90
N PRO A 56 -9.05 19.11 -19.70
CA PRO A 56 -9.73 20.38 -19.48
C PRO A 56 -10.69 20.32 -18.28
N LYS A 57 -11.12 21.50 -17.82
CA LYS A 57 -12.26 21.57 -16.88
C LYS A 57 -13.55 21.32 -17.65
N ASP A 58 -14.52 20.71 -16.98
CA ASP A 58 -15.87 20.58 -17.50
C ASP A 58 -16.46 21.97 -17.81
N GLU A 59 -17.26 22.03 -18.87
CA GLU A 59 -17.90 23.23 -19.44
C GLU A 59 -16.93 24.38 -19.79
N SER A 60 -15.65 24.09 -20.02
CA SER A 60 -14.66 25.11 -20.37
C SER A 60 -14.76 25.59 -21.82
N THR A 61 -14.31 26.83 -22.07
CA THR A 61 -14.16 27.39 -23.42
C THR A 61 -12.68 27.50 -23.77
N VAL A 62 -12.32 27.04 -24.97
CA VAL A 62 -10.94 27.02 -25.47
C VAL A 62 -10.86 27.67 -26.84
N THR A 63 -9.68 28.19 -27.19
CA THR A 63 -9.42 28.85 -28.49
C THR A 63 -8.47 28.06 -29.38
N SER A 64 -8.10 26.84 -28.97
CA SER A 64 -7.25 25.94 -29.74
C SER A 64 -8.09 24.74 -30.17
N SER A 65 -7.98 24.34 -31.43
CA SER A 65 -8.62 23.12 -31.96
C SER A 65 -7.99 21.83 -31.45
N ALA A 66 -6.83 21.89 -30.79
CA ALA A 66 -6.20 20.75 -30.13
C ALA A 66 -5.89 21.13 -28.68
N ILE A 67 -6.38 20.31 -27.74
CA ILE A 67 -6.20 20.53 -26.31
C ILE A 67 -5.67 19.28 -25.61
N PRO A 68 -4.88 19.44 -24.54
CA PRO A 68 -4.49 18.32 -23.70
C PRO A 68 -5.68 17.87 -22.84
N VAL A 69 -5.93 16.56 -22.83
CA VAL A 69 -6.77 15.88 -21.84
C VAL A 69 -5.83 15.13 -20.91
N SER A 70 -5.73 15.56 -19.66
CA SER A 70 -4.82 15.02 -18.66
C SER A 70 -5.49 14.80 -17.32
N GLY A 71 -4.98 13.83 -16.58
CA GLY A 71 -5.54 13.47 -15.29
C GLY A 71 -4.74 12.42 -14.56
N THR A 72 -5.34 11.93 -13.48
CA THR A 72 -4.79 10.89 -12.61
C THR A 72 -5.83 9.81 -12.39
N THR A 73 -5.40 8.56 -12.38
CA THR A 73 -6.21 7.39 -12.06
C THR A 73 -5.44 6.48 -11.10
N SER A 74 -6.04 5.36 -10.70
CA SER A 74 -5.30 4.32 -9.99
C SER A 74 -4.12 3.82 -10.84
N PRO A 75 -2.96 3.54 -10.22
CA PRO A 75 -1.86 2.88 -10.92
C PRO A 75 -2.35 1.59 -11.59
N ASP A 76 -1.73 1.23 -12.72
CA ASP A 76 -2.06 0.05 -13.53
C ASP A 76 -3.46 0.05 -14.18
N ALA A 77 -4.22 1.15 -14.08
CA ALA A 77 -5.48 1.31 -14.79
C ALA A 77 -5.25 1.47 -16.30
N VAL A 78 -6.21 0.96 -17.07
CA VAL A 78 -6.33 1.18 -18.50
C VAL A 78 -7.26 2.37 -18.72
N VAL A 79 -6.78 3.42 -19.38
CA VAL A 79 -7.56 4.62 -19.69
C VAL A 79 -7.88 4.71 -21.18
N SER A 80 -9.11 5.07 -21.51
CA SER A 80 -9.50 5.50 -22.85
C SER A 80 -10.07 6.92 -22.83
N VAL A 81 -9.76 7.69 -23.88
CA VAL A 81 -10.29 9.04 -24.15
C VAL A 81 -10.94 9.00 -25.53
N ASN A 82 -12.23 9.28 -25.63
CA ASN A 82 -13.00 9.17 -26.88
C ASN A 82 -12.81 7.81 -27.59
N SER A 83 -12.79 6.72 -26.81
CA SER A 83 -12.50 5.35 -27.27
C SER A 83 -11.06 5.06 -27.73
N GLU A 84 -10.16 6.04 -27.69
CA GLU A 84 -8.73 5.84 -27.95
C GLU A 84 -7.99 5.51 -26.65
N MET A 85 -7.13 4.49 -26.68
CA MET A 85 -6.36 4.06 -25.52
C MET A 85 -5.23 5.04 -25.22
N VAL A 86 -5.09 5.44 -23.97
CA VAL A 86 -4.05 6.37 -23.51
C VAL A 86 -3.11 5.65 -22.56
N GLU A 87 -1.80 5.88 -22.74
CA GLU A 87 -0.80 5.35 -21.80
C GLU A 87 -0.94 6.03 -20.43
N VAL A 88 -0.90 5.20 -19.39
CA VAL A 88 -0.88 5.62 -18.00
C VAL A 88 0.50 5.30 -17.44
N ASP A 89 1.13 6.27 -16.76
CA ASP A 89 2.44 6.06 -16.15
C ASP A 89 2.37 5.25 -14.84
N GLU A 90 3.52 4.86 -14.29
CA GLU A 90 3.63 4.10 -13.03
C GLU A 90 3.01 4.82 -11.81
N ARG A 91 2.74 6.13 -11.93
CA ARG A 91 2.13 6.96 -10.89
C ARG A 91 0.63 7.19 -11.14
N GLY A 92 0.06 6.63 -12.21
CA GLY A 92 -1.35 6.80 -12.56
C GLY A 92 -1.65 8.08 -13.34
N ASN A 93 -0.64 8.82 -13.82
CA ASN A 93 -0.88 10.01 -14.64
C ASN A 93 -1.10 9.62 -16.11
N PHE A 94 -1.99 10.33 -16.77
CA PHE A 94 -2.21 10.20 -18.21
C PHE A 94 -2.34 11.58 -18.85
N SER A 95 -1.96 11.66 -20.13
CA SER A 95 -2.17 12.86 -20.95
C SER A 95 -2.24 12.47 -22.42
N THR A 96 -3.23 13.00 -23.14
CA THR A 96 -3.34 12.85 -24.60
C THR A 96 -3.81 14.16 -25.24
N MET A 97 -3.62 14.30 -26.55
CA MET A 97 -4.15 15.44 -27.31
C MET A 97 -5.47 15.05 -27.96
N VAL A 98 -6.51 15.86 -27.75
CA VAL A 98 -7.81 15.69 -28.41
C VAL A 98 -8.02 16.84 -29.39
N THR A 99 -8.42 16.49 -30.61
CA THR A 99 -8.82 17.47 -31.63
C THR A 99 -10.31 17.76 -31.49
N LEU A 100 -10.68 19.04 -31.53
CA LEU A 100 -12.02 19.57 -31.35
C LEU A 100 -12.58 20.11 -32.67
N GLU A 101 -13.88 19.99 -32.85
CA GLU A 101 -14.66 20.68 -33.87
C GLU A 101 -15.18 22.02 -33.32
N GLU A 102 -15.45 23.00 -34.17
CA GLU A 102 -15.97 24.30 -33.72
C GLU A 102 -17.32 24.13 -32.99
N GLY A 103 -17.45 24.79 -31.84
CA GLY A 103 -18.63 24.70 -30.98
C GLY A 103 -18.48 23.65 -29.86
N PRO A 104 -19.60 23.04 -29.40
CA PRO A 104 -19.58 22.12 -28.27
C PRO A 104 -19.04 20.74 -28.66
N ASN A 105 -18.09 20.24 -27.85
CA ASN A 105 -17.46 18.92 -27.97
C ASN A 105 -17.68 18.14 -26.67
N ILE A 106 -17.98 16.85 -26.80
CA ILE A 106 -18.06 15.94 -25.66
C ILE A 106 -16.82 15.06 -25.65
N ILE A 107 -16.14 15.02 -24.51
CA ILE A 107 -14.96 14.19 -24.28
C ILE A 107 -15.32 13.17 -23.20
N GLU A 108 -15.25 11.90 -23.55
CA GLU A 108 -15.46 10.79 -22.61
C GLU A 108 -14.11 10.21 -22.19
N VAL A 109 -13.87 10.12 -20.89
CA VAL A 109 -12.69 9.48 -20.29
C VAL A 109 -13.16 8.31 -19.43
N ILE A 110 -12.66 7.11 -19.71
CA ILE A 110 -13.00 5.90 -18.97
C ILE A 110 -11.72 5.27 -18.46
N ALA A 111 -11.68 4.90 -17.18
CA ALA A 111 -10.63 4.09 -16.60
C ALA A 111 -11.20 2.73 -16.19
N SER A 112 -10.43 1.67 -16.35
CA SER A 112 -10.76 0.34 -15.84
C SER A 112 -9.54 -0.44 -15.36
N ASP A 113 -9.70 -1.32 -14.38
CA ASP A 113 -8.65 -2.23 -13.91
C ASP A 113 -8.91 -3.70 -14.28
N PHE A 114 -7.97 -4.58 -13.90
CA PHE A 114 -8.04 -6.02 -14.15
C PHE A 114 -9.08 -6.75 -13.27
N GLU A 115 -9.50 -6.13 -12.17
CA GLU A 115 -10.54 -6.65 -11.26
C GLU A 115 -11.95 -6.32 -11.78
N GLY A 116 -12.05 -5.49 -12.83
CA GLY A 116 -13.28 -5.10 -13.49
C GLY A 116 -13.91 -3.83 -12.93
N ASN A 117 -13.23 -3.10 -12.05
CA ASN A 117 -13.67 -1.78 -11.61
C ASN A 117 -13.59 -0.80 -12.78
N LYS A 118 -14.53 0.14 -12.82
CA LYS A 118 -14.62 1.15 -13.87
C LYS A 118 -15.08 2.48 -13.30
N GLU A 119 -14.47 3.55 -13.78
CA GLU A 119 -14.83 4.93 -13.48
C GLU A 119 -14.80 5.73 -14.76
N GLY A 120 -15.72 6.71 -14.88
CA GLY A 120 -15.89 7.49 -16.09
C GLY A 120 -16.09 8.97 -15.78
N SER A 121 -15.58 9.83 -16.66
CA SER A 121 -15.79 11.27 -16.63
C SER A 121 -16.19 11.73 -18.01
N VAL A 122 -17.27 12.50 -18.10
CA VAL A 122 -17.71 13.14 -19.34
C VAL A 122 -17.52 14.64 -19.19
N LEU A 123 -16.84 15.26 -20.15
CA LEU A 123 -16.54 16.68 -20.14
C LEU A 123 -17.15 17.35 -21.37
N ALA A 124 -17.81 18.48 -21.16
CA ALA A 124 -18.23 19.37 -22.24
C ALA A 124 -17.19 20.48 -22.44
N VAL A 125 -16.70 20.66 -23.67
CA VAL A 125 -15.74 21.72 -24.02
C VAL A 125 -16.24 22.49 -25.22
N ILE A 126 -16.23 23.82 -25.16
CA ILE A 126 -16.66 24.69 -26.25
C ILE A 126 -15.42 25.27 -26.94
N TYR A 127 -15.22 24.94 -28.21
CA TYR A 127 -14.13 25.51 -29.01
C TYR A 127 -14.63 26.73 -29.80
N ILE A 128 -13.98 27.87 -29.59
CA ILE A 128 -14.23 29.13 -30.30
C ILE A 128 -12.90 29.67 -30.85
N PRO A 129 -12.65 29.63 -32.16
CA PRO A 129 -11.37 30.05 -32.78
C PRO A 129 -11.04 31.54 -32.62
#